data_AF-A0A970TPC7-F1
#
_entry.id   AF-A0A970TPC7-F1
#
_cell.length_a   1.000
_cell.length_b   1.000
_cell.length_c   1.000
_cell.angle_alpha   90.00
_cell.angle_beta   90.00
_cell.angle_gamma   90.00
#
_symmetry.space_group_name_H-M   'P 1'
#
loop_
_entity.id
_entity.type
_entity.pdbx_description
1 polymer ?
#
loop_
_entity_poly.entity_id
_entity_poly.type
_entity_poly.pdbx_seq_one_letter_code
_entity_poly.pdbx_strand_id
1 'polypeptide(L)'
;MKFTFENLGYIAKGEISPGNLTIIAGNNNIGKTYLNYAIFGFLSTVLLNPIIKIEDSIIKDLKSYGKASIDLQKYIDSFPNFLKEISDNYKSVINDVFSVDKEVFKDMNFKFELESFDYDLNKKVETTIAISKQDSITFFKEANSLDLHIFFKSELSQSVPDFFLKELLSKNLFNILIGNHIKKPFIITSERTGVSLFYKELDLSKNILLDTISKQEQLNIPSLLYENLSRYPNSIKFNIDLVRDINELFKKDSFILKKSKALHTNLLNKINDILQGTFVIKEDQILFEPHKERNRKQVKAIPLHLSSSATKSLLLLFVYLKAVAQQNDILMIDEPELNLHPTNQVQMARLLANLVNLGIDVMITTHSDYLIKEFNNLIMLSNDFKEKERIMKENKYEENDILRPEKVKAYFIEKHKVLPAPIDNLGIELKLFDDMIYKINQVSSDIYYSILG
;
A
#
# COMPACT_ATOMS: atom_id res chain seq x y z
N MET A 1 1.43 -13.63 6.39
CA MET A 1 0.14 -12.97 6.70
C MET A 1 -0.96 -13.69 5.96
N LYS A 2 -2.07 -14.00 6.64
CA LYS A 2 -3.27 -14.63 6.09
C LYS A 2 -4.49 -13.90 6.59
N PHE A 3 -5.42 -13.60 5.69
CA PHE A 3 -6.64 -12.86 5.95
C PHE A 3 -7.84 -13.71 5.55
N THR A 4 -8.77 -13.91 6.48
CA THR A 4 -10.04 -14.61 6.23
C THR A 4 -11.19 -13.66 6.48
N PHE A 5 -12.16 -13.65 5.56
CA PHE A 5 -13.32 -12.77 5.57
C PHE A 5 -14.60 -13.56 5.37
N GLU A 6 -15.66 -13.17 6.05
CA GLU A 6 -17.03 -13.57 5.75
C GLU A 6 -17.92 -12.32 5.72
N ASN A 7 -18.81 -12.22 4.74
CA ASN A 7 -19.71 -11.07 4.52
C ASN A 7 -19.00 -9.70 4.38
N LEU A 8 -17.90 -9.64 3.63
CA LEU A 8 -17.24 -8.38 3.26
C LEU A 8 -17.90 -7.82 1.98
N GLY A 9 -19.05 -7.15 2.15
CA GLY A 9 -19.80 -6.56 1.04
C GLY A 9 -20.21 -7.62 0.01
N TYR A 10 -19.73 -7.51 -1.23
CA TYR A 10 -20.00 -8.51 -2.28
C TYR A 10 -19.39 -9.89 -1.97
N ILE A 11 -18.36 -9.96 -1.14
CA ILE A 11 -17.64 -11.20 -0.84
C ILE A 11 -18.30 -11.89 0.35
N ALA A 12 -18.98 -13.02 0.09
CA ALA A 12 -19.60 -13.83 1.12
C ALA A 12 -18.55 -14.59 1.95
N LYS A 13 -17.50 -15.11 1.30
CA LYS A 13 -16.39 -15.80 1.99
C LYS A 13 -15.10 -15.67 1.18
N GLY A 14 -13.99 -15.37 1.85
CA GLY A 14 -12.71 -15.28 1.17
C GLY A 14 -11.54 -15.57 2.10
N GLU A 15 -10.49 -16.15 1.52
CA GLU A 15 -9.19 -16.30 2.16
C GLU A 15 -8.13 -15.77 1.18
N ILE A 16 -7.21 -14.96 1.69
CA ILE A 16 -6.10 -14.42 0.92
C ILE A 16 -4.85 -14.34 1.80
N SER A 17 -3.74 -14.83 1.26
CA SER A 17 -2.42 -14.71 1.90
C SER A 17 -1.51 -13.98 0.92
N PRO A 18 -1.35 -12.65 1.05
CA PRO A 18 -0.52 -11.86 0.14
C PRO A 18 0.89 -12.45 0.01
N GLY A 19 1.35 -12.60 -1.22
CA GLY A 19 2.73 -12.97 -1.59
C GLY A 19 3.53 -11.73 -2.01
N ASN A 20 4.69 -11.93 -2.65
CA ASN A 20 5.49 -10.80 -3.13
C ASN A 20 4.82 -10.08 -4.30
N LEU A 21 4.23 -10.80 -5.25
CA LEU A 21 3.26 -10.28 -6.19
C LEU A 21 1.91 -10.94 -5.90
N THR A 22 0.91 -10.15 -5.57
CA THR A 22 -0.46 -10.59 -5.31
C THR A 22 -1.39 -9.98 -6.35
N ILE A 23 -2.07 -10.81 -7.14
CA ILE A 23 -2.97 -10.35 -8.20
C ILE A 23 -4.40 -10.77 -7.85
N ILE A 24 -5.31 -9.81 -7.72
CA ILE A 24 -6.75 -10.06 -7.63
C ILE A 24 -7.36 -9.73 -8.99
N ALA A 25 -7.68 -10.77 -9.75
CA ALA A 25 -8.17 -10.67 -11.12
C ALA A 25 -9.68 -10.94 -11.20
N GLY A 26 -10.34 -10.33 -12.19
CA GLY A 26 -11.70 -10.69 -12.58
C GLY A 26 -12.48 -9.51 -13.17
N ASN A 27 -13.76 -9.73 -13.46
CA ASN A 27 -14.67 -8.70 -13.99
C ASN A 27 -14.91 -7.53 -13.01
N ASN A 28 -15.53 -6.47 -13.52
CA ASN A 28 -15.96 -5.34 -12.69
C ASN A 28 -17.13 -5.76 -11.78
N ASN A 29 -17.30 -5.05 -10.66
CA ASN A 29 -18.39 -5.24 -9.69
C ASN A 29 -18.38 -6.57 -8.92
N ILE A 30 -17.24 -7.25 -8.82
CA ILE A 30 -17.10 -8.51 -8.05
C ILE A 30 -16.38 -8.34 -6.70
N GLY A 31 -16.15 -7.10 -6.24
CA GLY A 31 -15.54 -6.84 -4.93
C GLY A 31 -14.01 -6.83 -4.86
N LYS A 32 -13.29 -6.71 -6.00
CA LYS A 32 -11.81 -6.60 -6.02
C LYS A 32 -11.32 -5.40 -5.19
N THR A 33 -11.85 -4.21 -5.46
CA THR A 33 -11.53 -2.97 -4.74
C THR A 33 -11.91 -3.07 -3.26
N TYR A 34 -13.04 -3.71 -2.92
CA TYR A 34 -13.45 -3.95 -1.53
C TYR A 34 -12.40 -4.78 -0.78
N LEU A 35 -11.93 -5.87 -1.37
CA LEU A 35 -10.91 -6.73 -0.76
C LEU A 35 -9.59 -5.98 -0.57
N ASN A 36 -9.17 -5.22 -1.59
CA ASN A 36 -7.96 -4.41 -1.56
C ASN A 36 -8.03 -3.34 -0.44
N TYR A 37 -9.15 -2.63 -0.35
CA TYR A 37 -9.35 -1.57 0.65
C TYR A 37 -9.49 -2.12 2.07
N ALA A 38 -10.10 -3.31 2.24
CA ALA A 38 -10.16 -3.96 3.55
C ALA A 38 -8.76 -4.36 4.05
N ILE A 39 -7.92 -4.95 3.19
CA ILE A 39 -6.55 -5.31 3.60
C ILE A 39 -5.73 -4.05 3.90
N PHE A 40 -5.83 -3.01 3.04
CA PHE A 40 -5.19 -1.72 3.30
C PHE A 40 -5.64 -1.14 4.65
N GLY A 41 -6.95 -1.11 4.88
CA GLY A 41 -7.57 -0.62 6.09
C GLY A 41 -7.05 -1.34 7.33
N PHE A 42 -7.01 -2.68 7.29
CA PHE A 42 -6.45 -3.47 8.39
C PHE A 42 -4.99 -3.12 8.67
N LEU A 43 -4.13 -3.18 7.64
CA LEU A 43 -2.71 -2.92 7.80
C LEU A 43 -2.44 -1.50 8.32
N SER A 44 -3.17 -0.52 7.80
CA SER A 44 -3.06 0.88 8.24
C SER A 44 -3.50 1.07 9.69
N THR A 45 -4.63 0.48 10.10
CA THR A 45 -5.15 0.57 11.47
C THR A 45 -4.20 -0.08 12.47
N VAL A 46 -3.74 -1.30 12.19
CA VAL A 46 -2.89 -2.07 13.11
C VAL A 46 -1.54 -1.39 13.33
N LEU A 47 -0.96 -0.79 12.29
CA LEU A 47 0.31 -0.06 12.39
C LEU A 47 0.17 1.31 13.08
N LEU A 48 -1.00 1.97 12.95
CA LEU A 48 -1.24 3.26 13.59
C LEU A 48 -1.52 3.09 15.09
N ASN A 49 -2.44 2.19 15.43
CA ASN A 49 -2.97 1.99 16.78
C ASN A 49 -2.87 0.53 17.22
N PRO A 50 -1.67 0.01 17.48
CA PRO A 50 -1.53 -1.35 17.97
C PRO A 50 -2.12 -1.47 19.39
N ILE A 51 -2.83 -2.57 19.62
CA ILE A 51 -3.64 -2.79 20.83
C ILE A 51 -2.85 -3.62 21.86
N ILE A 52 -1.58 -3.30 22.10
CA ILE A 52 -0.82 -3.99 23.15
C ILE A 52 -1.15 -3.34 24.48
N LYS A 53 -1.78 -4.11 25.37
CA LYS A 53 -2.13 -3.64 26.72
C LYS A 53 -0.85 -3.46 27.54
N ILE A 54 -0.66 -2.27 28.06
CA ILE A 54 0.45 -1.92 28.95
C ILE A 54 -0.07 -1.87 30.39
N GLU A 55 0.59 -2.58 31.30
CA GLU A 55 0.24 -2.60 32.72
C GLU A 55 0.40 -1.20 33.36
N ASP A 56 -0.52 -0.84 34.26
CA ASP A 56 -0.49 0.45 34.97
C ASP A 56 0.76 0.61 35.85
N SER A 57 1.29 -0.50 36.35
CA SER A 57 2.56 -0.58 37.10
C SER A 57 3.72 0.03 36.32
N ILE A 58 3.84 -0.27 35.01
CA ILE A 58 4.91 0.23 34.14
C ILE A 58 4.83 1.76 34.03
N ILE A 59 3.62 2.30 33.86
CA ILE A 59 3.41 3.75 33.77
C ILE A 59 3.76 4.43 35.09
N LYS A 60 3.34 3.83 36.21
CA LYS A 60 3.64 4.33 37.55
C LYS A 60 5.15 4.35 37.81
N ASP A 61 5.86 3.30 37.42
CA ASP A 61 7.30 3.19 37.60
C ASP A 61 8.05 4.21 36.74
N LEU A 62 7.65 4.40 35.47
CA LEU A 62 8.23 5.43 34.60
C LEU A 62 8.05 6.84 35.17
N LYS A 63 6.87 7.17 35.68
CA LYS A 63 6.60 8.50 36.25
C LYS A 63 7.28 8.74 37.59
N SER A 64 7.40 7.70 38.42
CA SER A 64 7.94 7.81 39.78
C SER A 64 9.47 7.72 39.82
N TYR A 65 10.05 6.85 38.99
CA TYR A 65 11.48 6.51 39.04
C TYR A 65 12.24 6.86 37.75
N GLY A 66 11.54 7.32 36.71
CA GLY A 66 12.15 7.60 35.40
C GLY A 66 12.57 6.34 34.63
N LYS A 67 12.21 5.14 35.11
CA LYS A 67 12.58 3.87 34.47
C LYS A 67 11.57 2.77 34.76
N ALA A 68 11.42 1.85 33.82
CA ALA A 68 10.67 0.60 33.98
C ALA A 68 11.33 -0.52 33.17
N SER A 69 10.96 -1.77 33.47
CA SER A 69 11.40 -2.94 32.70
C SER A 69 10.20 -3.77 32.28
N ILE A 70 10.23 -4.27 31.06
CA ILE A 70 9.22 -5.14 30.48
C ILE A 70 9.88 -6.47 30.12
N ASP A 71 9.35 -7.56 30.68
CA ASP A 71 9.67 -8.92 30.25
C ASP A 71 8.88 -9.23 28.97
N LEU A 72 9.59 -9.36 27.85
CA LEU A 72 9.01 -9.63 26.54
C LEU A 72 8.38 -11.03 26.45
N GLN A 73 8.79 -11.99 27.28
CA GLN A 73 8.24 -13.35 27.24
C GLN A 73 6.73 -13.35 27.51
N LYS A 74 6.26 -12.52 28.44
CA LYS A 74 4.82 -12.36 28.74
C LYS A 74 3.99 -11.92 27.53
N TYR A 75 4.56 -11.07 26.69
CA TYR A 75 3.90 -10.57 25.48
C TYR A 75 3.97 -11.56 24.32
N ILE A 76 5.06 -12.34 24.26
CA ILE A 76 5.22 -13.46 23.34
C ILE A 76 4.15 -14.53 23.64
N ASP A 77 4.01 -14.94 24.90
CA ASP A 77 3.08 -16.00 25.30
C ASP A 77 1.61 -15.59 25.07
N SER A 78 1.29 -14.30 25.24
CA SER A 78 -0.05 -13.76 25.02
C SER A 78 -0.35 -13.39 23.56
N PHE A 79 0.62 -13.54 22.67
CA PHE A 79 0.52 -13.06 21.29
C PHE A 79 -0.62 -13.70 20.47
N PRO A 80 -0.94 -15.01 20.59
CA PRO A 80 -2.09 -15.58 19.89
C PRO A 80 -3.42 -14.89 20.28
N ASN A 81 -3.57 -14.52 21.55
CA ASN A 81 -4.73 -13.75 22.01
C ASN A 81 -4.70 -12.33 21.46
N PHE A 82 -3.52 -11.72 21.36
CA PHE A 82 -3.34 -10.40 20.76
C PHE A 82 -3.77 -10.36 19.28
N LEU A 83 -3.41 -11.37 18.47
CA LEU A 83 -3.88 -11.46 17.07
C LEU A 83 -5.41 -11.57 16.98
N LYS A 84 -6.03 -12.29 17.92
CA LYS A 84 -7.49 -12.39 18.02
C LYS A 84 -8.11 -11.04 18.39
N GLU A 85 -7.56 -10.34 19.38
CA GLU A 85 -8.02 -9.00 19.77
C GLU A 85 -7.90 -7.99 18.62
N ILE A 86 -6.80 -8.01 17.86
CA ILE A 86 -6.64 -7.20 16.64
C ILE A 86 -7.74 -7.52 15.62
N SER A 87 -8.00 -8.81 15.39
CA SER A 87 -9.02 -9.25 14.42
C SER A 87 -10.41 -8.77 14.84
N ASP A 88 -10.75 -8.88 16.12
CA ASP A 88 -12.05 -8.46 16.66
C ASP A 88 -12.18 -6.93 16.67
N ASN A 89 -11.12 -6.19 17.00
CA ASN A 89 -11.13 -4.73 16.91
C ASN A 89 -11.28 -4.25 15.46
N TYR A 90 -10.71 -4.96 14.48
CA TYR A 90 -10.88 -4.56 13.09
C TYR A 90 -12.35 -4.59 12.64
N LYS A 91 -13.15 -5.53 13.16
CA LYS A 91 -14.59 -5.59 12.90
C LYS A 91 -15.34 -4.35 13.40
N SER A 92 -14.90 -3.74 14.50
CA SER A 92 -15.57 -2.55 15.05
C SER A 92 -15.25 -1.28 14.27
N VAL A 93 -14.05 -1.20 13.65
CA VAL A 93 -13.57 -0.02 12.93
C VAL A 93 -13.72 -0.10 11.41
N ILE A 94 -14.08 -1.26 10.84
CA ILE A 94 -14.19 -1.41 9.38
C ILE A 94 -15.19 -0.44 8.75
N ASN A 95 -16.26 -0.09 9.46
CA ASN A 95 -17.22 0.91 9.00
C ASN A 95 -16.55 2.27 8.80
N ASP A 96 -15.67 2.68 9.71
CA ASP A 96 -14.89 3.92 9.61
C ASP A 96 -13.88 3.83 8.47
N VAL A 97 -13.25 2.66 8.28
CA VAL A 97 -12.32 2.40 7.16
C VAL A 97 -12.97 2.65 5.82
N PHE A 98 -14.23 2.30 5.65
CA PHE A 98 -14.99 2.53 4.42
C PHE A 98 -15.81 3.83 4.46
N SER A 99 -15.88 4.53 5.60
CA SER A 99 -16.75 5.69 5.83
C SER A 99 -18.22 5.40 5.49
N VAL A 100 -18.74 4.31 6.06
CA VAL A 100 -20.14 3.85 5.87
C VAL A 100 -20.85 3.63 7.20
N ASP A 101 -22.18 3.57 7.16
CA ASP A 101 -22.99 3.24 8.33
C ASP A 101 -22.68 1.84 8.88
N LYS A 102 -22.81 1.70 10.21
CA LYS A 102 -22.54 0.45 10.94
C LYS A 102 -23.34 -0.77 10.44
N GLU A 103 -24.48 -0.53 9.80
CA GLU A 103 -25.32 -1.59 9.22
C GLU A 103 -24.65 -2.31 8.05
N VAL A 104 -23.73 -1.67 7.32
CA VAL A 104 -23.11 -2.23 6.11
C VAL A 104 -22.25 -3.46 6.42
N PHE A 105 -21.50 -3.43 7.52
CA PHE A 105 -20.60 -4.52 7.93
C PHE A 105 -21.00 -5.20 9.24
N LYS A 106 -22.28 -5.13 9.65
CA LYS A 106 -22.74 -5.70 10.92
C LYS A 106 -22.51 -7.21 11.05
N ASP A 107 -22.67 -7.94 9.95
CA ASP A 107 -22.54 -9.40 9.88
C ASP A 107 -21.15 -9.84 9.38
N MET A 108 -20.22 -8.89 9.28
CA MET A 108 -18.87 -9.14 8.78
C MET A 108 -18.04 -9.87 9.81
N ASN A 109 -17.37 -10.93 9.37
CA ASN A 109 -16.38 -11.64 10.16
C ASN A 109 -14.99 -11.47 9.52
N PHE A 110 -13.99 -11.36 10.38
CA PHE A 110 -12.61 -11.13 9.99
C PHE A 110 -11.69 -11.91 10.92
N LYS A 111 -10.68 -12.54 10.32
CA LYS A 111 -9.62 -13.21 11.05
C LYS A 111 -8.29 -12.92 10.36
N PHE A 112 -7.33 -12.46 11.14
CA PHE A 112 -5.95 -12.27 10.71
C PHE A 112 -5.04 -13.29 11.40
N GLU A 113 -4.16 -13.90 10.60
CA GLU A 113 -3.23 -14.92 11.06
C GLU A 113 -1.81 -14.67 10.52
N LEU A 114 -0.82 -15.06 11.31
CA LEU A 114 0.58 -15.12 10.91
C LEU A 114 1.00 -16.61 10.94
N GLU A 115 1.13 -17.23 9.77
CA GLU A 115 1.38 -18.68 9.62
C GLU A 115 2.74 -19.12 10.19
N SER A 116 3.73 -18.21 10.22
CA SER A 116 5.02 -18.40 10.89
C SER A 116 5.67 -17.03 11.07
N PHE A 117 6.07 -16.69 12.29
CA PHE A 117 6.86 -15.49 12.53
C PHE A 117 7.82 -15.74 13.69
N ASP A 118 9.07 -15.38 13.51
CA ASP A 118 10.07 -15.42 14.58
C ASP A 118 10.11 -14.05 15.23
N TYR A 119 10.01 -14.00 16.56
CA TYR A 119 10.30 -12.77 17.27
C TYR A 119 11.79 -12.47 17.06
N ASP A 120 12.10 -11.29 16.52
CA ASP A 120 13.48 -10.87 16.23
C ASP A 120 14.19 -10.41 17.52
N LEU A 121 14.25 -11.31 18.51
CA LEU A 121 14.74 -11.05 19.87
C LEU A 121 16.27 -11.05 19.94
N ASN A 122 16.94 -11.47 18.88
CA ASN A 122 18.40 -11.49 18.82
C ASN A 122 18.97 -10.09 18.55
N LYS A 123 18.15 -9.13 18.09
CA LYS A 123 18.58 -7.76 17.85
C LYS A 123 18.65 -6.95 19.13
N LYS A 124 19.75 -6.19 19.24
CA LYS A 124 19.83 -5.06 20.17
C LYS A 124 18.84 -3.99 19.71
N VAL A 125 18.07 -3.45 20.65
CA VAL A 125 17.16 -2.32 20.41
C VAL A 125 17.69 -1.13 21.20
N GLU A 126 17.87 -0.02 20.51
CA GLU A 126 18.15 1.27 21.14
C GLU A 126 17.39 2.32 20.34
N THR A 127 16.33 2.86 20.91
CA THR A 127 15.45 3.82 20.24
C THR A 127 15.03 4.90 21.20
N THR A 128 15.31 6.15 20.85
CA THR A 128 14.92 7.33 21.64
C THR A 128 13.87 8.12 20.90
N ILE A 129 12.76 8.41 21.56
CA ILE A 129 11.64 9.19 21.05
C ILE A 129 11.57 10.48 21.85
N ALA A 130 11.73 11.61 21.16
CA ALA A 130 11.48 12.92 21.73
C ALA A 130 9.96 13.14 21.84
N ILE A 131 9.49 13.46 23.05
CA ILE A 131 8.10 13.85 23.31
C ILE A 131 7.98 15.37 23.22
N SER A 132 8.97 16.08 23.77
CA SER A 132 9.08 17.53 23.73
C SER A 132 10.54 17.93 23.53
N LYS A 133 10.86 19.23 23.60
CA LYS A 133 12.26 19.69 23.58
C LYS A 133 13.08 19.14 24.75
N GLN A 134 12.43 18.80 25.86
CA GLN A 134 13.08 18.41 27.12
C GLN A 134 12.73 16.98 27.57
N ASP A 135 11.64 16.42 27.05
CA ASP A 135 11.16 15.09 27.43
C ASP A 135 11.46 14.05 26.35
N SER A 136 11.98 12.90 26.76
CA SER A 136 12.26 11.78 25.85
C SER A 136 12.06 10.43 26.54
N ILE A 137 11.63 9.44 25.75
CA ILE A 137 11.60 8.04 26.17
C ILE A 137 12.63 7.26 25.36
N THR A 138 13.47 6.50 26.05
CA THR A 138 14.44 5.60 25.45
C THR A 138 14.08 4.16 25.76
N PHE A 139 13.98 3.37 24.70
CA PHE A 139 13.83 1.91 24.74
C PHE A 139 15.19 1.27 24.52
N PHE A 140 15.58 0.38 25.43
CA PHE A 140 16.84 -0.31 25.39
C PHE A 140 16.67 -1.79 25.68
N LYS A 141 17.19 -2.63 24.80
CA LYS A 141 17.22 -4.08 24.98
C LYS A 141 18.54 -4.60 24.40
N GLU A 142 19.24 -5.43 25.17
CA GLU A 142 20.45 -6.10 24.68
C GLU A 142 20.12 -7.25 23.71
N ALA A 143 21.11 -7.59 22.88
CA ALA A 143 21.01 -8.74 21.99
C ALA A 143 20.76 -10.02 22.82
N ASN A 144 19.82 -10.86 22.39
CA ASN A 144 19.43 -12.11 23.05
C ASN A 144 18.82 -11.97 24.47
N SER A 145 18.58 -10.75 24.97
CA SER A 145 17.86 -10.53 26.23
C SER A 145 16.34 -10.52 26.02
N LEU A 146 15.55 -10.97 27.00
CA LEU A 146 14.09 -10.78 26.97
C LEU A 146 13.64 -9.54 27.75
N ASP A 147 14.57 -8.85 28.38
CA ASP A 147 14.30 -7.64 29.15
C ASP A 147 14.40 -6.41 28.25
N LEU A 148 13.29 -5.68 28.15
CA LEU A 148 13.21 -4.35 27.56
C LEU A 148 13.21 -3.30 28.67
N HIS A 149 14.29 -2.55 28.77
CA HIS A 149 14.40 -1.43 29.68
C HIS A 149 13.89 -0.15 29.02
N ILE A 150 13.12 0.62 29.76
CA ILE A 150 12.55 1.89 29.31
C ILE A 150 13.03 2.97 30.26
N PHE A 151 13.56 4.06 29.72
CA PHE A 151 13.98 5.23 30.46
C PHE A 151 13.15 6.43 30.04
N PHE A 152 12.51 7.09 30.99
CA PHE A 152 11.77 8.32 30.76
C PHE A 152 12.53 9.49 31.37
N LYS A 153 13.13 10.29 30.50
CA LYS A 153 13.77 11.54 30.88
C LYS A 153 12.73 12.66 30.75
N SER A 154 12.35 13.26 31.87
CA SER A 154 11.46 14.41 31.90
C SER A 154 11.83 15.35 33.03
N GLU A 155 11.85 16.66 32.76
CA GLU A 155 11.98 17.69 33.81
C GLU A 155 10.66 17.87 34.59
N LEU A 156 9.53 17.49 33.99
CA LEU A 156 8.17 17.58 34.55
C LEU A 156 7.42 16.26 34.32
N SER A 157 7.87 15.17 34.95
CA SER A 157 7.37 13.80 34.73
C SER A 157 5.84 13.61 34.85
N GLN A 158 5.15 14.52 35.54
CA GLN A 158 3.69 14.52 35.67
C GLN A 158 2.93 15.19 34.51
N SER A 159 3.61 15.90 33.62
CA SER A 159 2.96 16.66 32.53
C SER A 159 2.46 15.78 31.37
N VAL A 160 3.05 14.60 31.16
CA VAL A 160 2.67 13.70 30.07
C VAL A 160 1.47 12.84 30.49
N PRO A 161 0.33 12.85 29.77
CA PRO A 161 -0.83 12.03 30.11
C PRO A 161 -0.55 10.52 30.03
N ASP A 162 -1.12 9.74 30.94
CA ASP A 162 -0.92 8.28 31.00
C ASP A 162 -1.33 7.56 29.71
N PHE A 163 -2.45 7.99 29.12
CA PHE A 163 -2.93 7.47 27.83
C PHE A 163 -1.87 7.61 26.73
N PHE A 164 -1.22 8.77 26.64
CA PHE A 164 -0.19 9.02 25.63
C PHE A 164 1.05 8.14 25.85
N LEU A 165 1.48 7.98 27.10
CA LEU A 165 2.58 7.07 27.43
C LEU A 165 2.23 5.62 27.06
N LYS A 166 1.02 5.15 27.40
CA LYS A 166 0.56 3.80 27.03
C LYS A 166 0.54 3.58 25.52
N GLU A 167 0.05 4.55 24.76
CA GLU A 167 0.03 4.47 23.29
C GLU A 167 1.45 4.37 22.71
N LEU A 168 2.36 5.21 23.20
CA LEU A 168 3.76 5.23 22.77
C LEU A 168 4.48 3.92 23.11
N LEU A 169 4.29 3.40 24.33
CA LEU A 169 4.84 2.10 24.74
C LEU A 169 4.26 0.95 23.93
N SER A 170 2.94 0.89 23.75
CA SER A 170 2.25 -0.12 22.94
C SER A 170 2.81 -0.16 21.52
N LYS A 171 2.95 1.01 20.89
CA LYS A 171 3.47 1.12 19.52
C LYS A 171 4.90 0.63 19.37
N ASN A 172 5.77 0.99 20.31
CA ASN A 172 7.16 0.54 20.25
C ASN A 172 7.28 -0.95 20.54
N LEU A 173 6.54 -1.46 21.52
CA LEU A 173 6.51 -2.88 21.84
C LEU A 173 5.99 -3.71 20.65
N PHE A 174 4.96 -3.24 19.97
CA PHE A 174 4.44 -3.85 18.75
C PHE A 174 5.49 -3.91 17.65
N ASN A 175 6.19 -2.80 17.42
CA ASN A 175 7.23 -2.72 16.41
C ASN A 175 8.41 -3.65 16.72
N ILE A 176 8.82 -3.75 17.99
CA ILE A 176 9.88 -4.66 18.46
C ILE A 176 9.49 -6.11 18.26
N LEU A 177 8.26 -6.49 18.63
CA LEU A 177 7.82 -7.89 18.59
C LEU A 177 7.52 -8.36 17.17
N ILE A 178 6.72 -7.61 16.42
CA ILE A 178 6.20 -8.05 15.12
C ILE A 178 6.14 -6.99 14.02
N GLY A 179 6.64 -5.78 14.24
CA GLY A 179 6.59 -4.70 13.26
C GLY A 179 7.21 -5.06 11.91
N ASN A 180 8.24 -5.90 11.90
CA ASN A 180 8.88 -6.38 10.67
C ASN A 180 8.05 -7.42 9.90
N HIS A 181 7.12 -8.10 10.57
CA HIS A 181 6.24 -9.11 9.96
C HIS A 181 4.97 -8.51 9.37
N ILE A 182 4.64 -7.27 9.73
CA ILE A 182 3.52 -6.51 9.18
C ILE A 182 4.05 -5.53 8.13
N LYS A 183 3.55 -5.66 6.90
CA LYS A 183 3.95 -4.81 5.79
C LYS A 183 3.36 -3.42 5.93
N LYS A 184 4.15 -2.39 5.61
CA LYS A 184 3.68 -1.01 5.58
C LYS A 184 2.90 -0.76 4.28
N PRO A 185 1.60 -0.49 4.34
CA PRO A 185 0.81 -0.38 3.12
C PRO A 185 0.96 1.01 2.48
N PHE A 186 1.12 1.04 1.17
CA PHE A 186 0.97 2.24 0.34
C PHE A 186 -0.07 1.94 -0.74
N ILE A 187 -1.22 2.62 -0.71
CA ILE A 187 -2.28 2.36 -1.67
C ILE A 187 -2.40 3.45 -2.74
N ILE A 188 -2.65 3.03 -3.97
CA ILE A 188 -3.02 3.86 -5.11
C ILE A 188 -4.42 3.44 -5.54
N THR A 189 -5.40 4.32 -5.41
CA THR A 189 -6.82 4.02 -5.67
C THR A 189 -7.22 4.20 -7.14
N SER A 190 -8.39 3.71 -7.54
CA SER A 190 -9.00 4.02 -8.85
C SER A 190 -9.33 5.51 -8.99
N GLU A 191 -9.65 6.18 -7.89
CA GLU A 191 -10.00 7.60 -7.84
C GLU A 191 -8.79 8.55 -7.91
N ARG A 192 -7.56 8.01 -7.97
CA ARG A 192 -6.30 8.76 -7.97
C ARG A 192 -6.25 9.90 -8.97
N THR A 193 -6.86 9.75 -10.14
CA THR A 193 -6.91 10.81 -11.16
C THR A 193 -7.70 12.02 -10.65
N GLY A 194 -8.86 11.80 -10.01
CA GLY A 194 -9.65 12.86 -9.40
C GLY A 194 -8.91 13.51 -8.23
N VAL A 195 -8.33 12.71 -7.35
CA VAL A 195 -7.54 13.21 -6.20
C VAL A 195 -6.38 14.10 -6.66
N SER A 196 -5.66 13.70 -7.71
CA SER A 196 -4.53 14.47 -8.25
C SER A 196 -4.94 15.82 -8.86
N LEU A 197 -6.18 15.94 -9.35
CA LEU A 197 -6.70 17.15 -9.98
C LEU A 197 -7.17 18.17 -8.95
N PHE A 198 -7.92 17.72 -7.94
CA PHE A 198 -8.65 18.59 -7.02
C PHE A 198 -7.95 18.80 -5.68
N TYR A 199 -6.68 18.39 -5.55
CA TYR A 199 -5.97 18.44 -4.26
C TYR A 199 -5.92 19.84 -3.63
N LYS A 200 -5.80 20.90 -4.44
CA LYS A 200 -5.80 22.30 -3.95
C LYS A 200 -7.17 22.72 -3.39
N GLU A 201 -8.25 22.30 -4.04
CA GLU A 201 -9.62 22.57 -3.58
C GLU A 201 -9.95 21.78 -2.32
N LEU A 202 -9.46 20.54 -2.24
CA LEU A 202 -9.56 19.70 -1.04
C LEU A 202 -8.80 20.31 0.14
N ASP A 203 -7.73 21.06 -0.08
CA ASP A 203 -6.96 21.72 1.00
C ASP A 203 -7.66 22.98 1.54
N LEU A 204 -8.34 23.75 0.69
CA LEU A 204 -9.13 24.92 1.10
C LEU A 204 -10.20 24.57 2.15
N SER A 205 -10.84 23.41 2.03
CA SER A 205 -11.83 22.94 3.00
C SER A 205 -11.27 22.77 4.42
N LYS A 206 -10.00 22.37 4.55
CA LYS A 206 -9.33 22.19 5.84
C LYS A 206 -9.00 23.54 6.48
N ASN A 207 -8.50 24.49 5.70
CA ASN A 207 -8.16 25.83 6.19
C ASN A 207 -9.41 26.59 6.67
N ILE A 208 -10.53 26.46 5.96
CA ILE A 208 -11.84 27.00 6.42
C ILE A 208 -12.25 26.37 7.76
N LEU A 209 -12.00 25.08 7.94
CA LEU A 209 -12.34 24.35 9.17
C LEU A 209 -11.44 24.78 10.34
N LEU A 210 -10.14 24.96 10.11
CA LEU A 210 -9.19 25.51 11.10
C LEU A 210 -9.52 26.96 11.47
N ASP A 211 -9.89 27.79 10.49
CA ASP A 211 -10.37 29.16 10.72
C ASP A 211 -11.66 29.18 11.54
N THR A 212 -12.54 28.20 11.36
CA THR A 212 -13.78 28.08 12.15
C THR A 212 -13.48 27.63 13.58
N ILE A 213 -12.56 26.68 13.75
CA ILE A 213 -12.09 26.21 15.07
C ILE A 213 -11.43 27.34 15.86
N SER A 214 -10.58 28.13 15.20
CA SER A 214 -9.86 29.23 15.85
C SER A 214 -10.75 30.40 16.27
N LYS A 215 -11.96 30.53 15.71
CA LYS A 215 -12.89 31.64 15.95
C LYS A 215 -13.99 31.36 16.97
N GLN A 216 -14.13 30.13 17.47
CA GLN A 216 -15.17 29.78 18.46
C GLN A 216 -14.55 29.23 19.76
N GLU A 217 -14.89 29.84 20.89
CA GLU A 217 -14.31 29.52 22.22
C GLU A 217 -14.87 28.25 22.87
N GLN A 218 -16.06 27.80 22.46
CA GLN A 218 -16.67 26.53 22.91
C GLN A 218 -17.10 25.72 21.71
N LEU A 219 -16.24 24.77 21.32
CA LEU A 219 -16.51 23.86 20.23
C LEU A 219 -16.42 22.41 20.71
N ASN A 220 -17.42 21.63 20.33
CA ASN A 220 -17.33 20.18 20.37
C ASN A 220 -16.49 19.74 19.16
N ILE A 221 -15.17 19.95 19.25
CA ILE A 221 -14.18 19.64 18.19
C ILE A 221 -14.37 18.23 17.61
N PRO A 222 -14.72 17.18 18.39
CA PRO A 222 -15.00 15.87 17.84
C PRO A 222 -16.15 15.86 16.82
N SER A 223 -17.29 16.52 17.07
CA SER A 223 -18.44 16.45 16.15
C SER A 223 -18.17 17.17 14.83
N LEU A 224 -17.46 18.30 14.86
CA LEU A 224 -17.11 19.08 13.68
C LEU A 224 -16.06 18.40 12.79
N LEU A 225 -15.14 17.65 13.42
CA LEU A 225 -14.20 16.79 12.73
C LEU A 225 -14.92 15.56 12.17
N TYR A 226 -15.80 14.89 12.92
CA TYR A 226 -16.57 13.74 12.42
C TYR A 226 -17.49 14.11 11.23
N GLU A 227 -18.20 15.23 11.29
CA GLU A 227 -19.13 15.67 10.23
C GLU A 227 -18.42 16.03 8.91
N ASN A 228 -17.15 16.43 8.96
CA ASN A 228 -16.38 16.84 7.78
C ASN A 228 -15.31 15.82 7.33
N LEU A 229 -14.86 14.90 8.19
CA LEU A 229 -13.84 13.90 7.88
C LEU A 229 -14.40 12.58 7.30
N SER A 230 -15.71 12.34 7.39
CA SER A 230 -16.34 11.03 7.14
C SER A 230 -16.93 10.84 5.72
N ARG A 231 -16.32 11.41 4.67
CA ARG A 231 -16.89 11.27 3.30
C ARG A 231 -16.21 10.25 2.40
N TYR A 232 -15.03 9.78 2.78
CA TYR A 232 -14.23 8.94 1.89
C TYR A 232 -13.60 7.77 2.65
N PRO A 233 -13.59 6.56 2.06
CA PRO A 233 -12.78 5.46 2.53
C PRO A 233 -11.34 5.89 2.85
N ASN A 234 -10.75 5.27 3.87
CA ASN A 234 -9.39 5.54 4.34
C ASN A 234 -8.34 5.45 3.21
N SER A 235 -8.53 4.57 2.24
CA SER A 235 -7.68 4.44 1.05
C SER A 235 -7.66 5.71 0.19
N ILE A 236 -8.83 6.30 -0.05
CA ILE A 236 -8.97 7.56 -0.80
C ILE A 236 -8.42 8.72 0.02
N LYS A 237 -8.73 8.78 1.32
CA LYS A 237 -8.18 9.79 2.24
C LYS A 237 -6.65 9.76 2.25
N PHE A 238 -6.05 8.58 2.28
CA PHE A 238 -4.60 8.40 2.18
C PHE A 238 -4.03 9.01 0.89
N ASN A 239 -4.70 8.81 -0.25
CA ASN A 239 -4.28 9.40 -1.53
C ASN A 239 -4.39 10.93 -1.49
N ILE A 240 -5.45 11.48 -0.88
CA ILE A 240 -5.63 12.93 -0.71
C ILE A 240 -4.50 13.52 0.13
N ASP A 241 -4.20 12.92 1.28
CA ASP A 241 -3.14 13.40 2.17
C ASP A 241 -1.76 13.32 1.51
N LEU A 242 -1.49 12.28 0.71
CA LEU A 242 -0.26 12.20 -0.09
C LEU A 242 -0.12 13.34 -1.11
N VAL A 243 -1.18 13.69 -1.83
CA VAL A 243 -1.10 14.79 -2.82
C VAL A 243 -0.99 16.14 -2.12
N ARG A 244 -1.57 16.32 -0.93
CA ARG A 244 -1.36 17.53 -0.12
C ARG A 244 0.11 17.71 0.27
N ASP A 245 0.77 16.63 0.67
CA ASP A 245 2.17 16.67 1.11
C ASP A 245 3.19 16.54 -0.06
N ILE A 246 2.72 16.52 -1.31
CA ILE A 246 3.54 16.19 -2.47
C ILE A 246 4.76 17.10 -2.65
N ASN A 247 4.64 18.39 -2.32
CA ASN A 247 5.75 19.34 -2.40
C ASN A 247 6.89 18.95 -1.46
N GLU A 248 6.57 18.49 -0.26
CA GLU A 248 7.57 18.00 0.70
C GLU A 248 8.07 16.59 0.33
N LEU A 249 7.21 15.74 -0.22
CA LEU A 249 7.61 14.41 -0.67
C LEU A 249 8.63 14.49 -1.81
N PHE A 250 8.47 15.40 -2.78
CA PHE A 250 9.41 15.54 -3.90
C PHE A 250 10.83 15.95 -3.49
N LYS A 251 11.01 16.50 -2.28
CA LYS A 251 12.31 16.85 -1.70
C LYS A 251 13.02 15.64 -1.06
N LYS A 252 12.33 14.52 -0.91
CA LYS A 252 12.86 13.28 -0.32
C LYS A 252 13.31 12.30 -1.39
N ASP A 253 14.15 11.35 -0.97
CA ASP A 253 14.57 10.23 -1.78
C ASP A 253 14.14 8.90 -1.15
N SER A 254 13.65 7.99 -1.99
CA SER A 254 13.25 6.65 -1.57
C SER A 254 14.44 5.78 -1.15
N PHE A 255 14.16 4.67 -0.46
CA PHE A 255 15.22 3.70 -0.09
C PHE A 255 15.92 3.10 -1.31
N ILE A 256 15.24 3.09 -2.46
CA ILE A 256 15.75 2.51 -3.71
C ILE A 256 17.01 3.27 -4.14
N LEU A 257 17.02 4.61 -4.06
CA LEU A 257 18.19 5.42 -4.36
C LEU A 257 19.37 5.08 -3.44
N LYS A 258 19.09 4.89 -2.14
CA LYS A 258 20.10 4.53 -1.13
C LYS A 258 20.68 3.13 -1.37
N LYS A 259 19.85 2.18 -1.81
CA LYS A 259 20.25 0.81 -2.12
C LYS A 259 21.07 0.72 -3.40
N SER A 260 20.65 1.42 -4.46
CA SER A 260 21.39 1.46 -5.73
C SER A 260 20.91 2.61 -6.61
N LYS A 261 21.83 3.52 -6.92
CA LYS A 261 21.59 4.61 -7.87
C LYS A 261 21.21 4.11 -9.26
N ALA A 262 21.84 3.04 -9.72
CA ALA A 262 21.57 2.47 -11.05
C ALA A 262 20.15 1.89 -11.12
N LEU A 263 19.73 1.12 -10.10
CA LEU A 263 18.38 0.55 -10.05
C LEU A 263 17.32 1.64 -9.92
N HIS A 264 17.53 2.64 -9.05
CA HIS A 264 16.63 3.77 -8.92
C HIS A 264 16.46 4.53 -10.24
N THR A 265 17.58 4.79 -10.94
CA THR A 265 17.56 5.47 -12.24
C THR A 265 16.81 4.64 -13.29
N ASN A 266 17.04 3.32 -13.33
CA ASN A 266 16.35 2.42 -14.26
C ASN A 266 14.83 2.42 -14.00
N LEU A 267 14.37 2.29 -12.76
CA LEU A 267 12.94 2.35 -12.42
C LEU A 267 12.29 3.70 -12.77
N LEU A 268 12.97 4.81 -12.46
CA LEU A 268 12.49 6.14 -12.83
C LEU A 268 12.43 6.31 -14.36
N ASN A 269 13.39 5.76 -15.09
CA ASN A 269 13.34 5.76 -16.56
C ASN A 269 12.17 4.92 -17.08
N LYS A 270 11.92 3.72 -16.54
CA LYS A 270 10.77 2.88 -16.95
C LYS A 270 9.44 3.61 -16.76
N ILE A 271 9.21 4.24 -15.61
CA ILE A 271 7.98 5.02 -15.42
C ILE A 271 7.93 6.28 -16.30
N ASN A 272 9.06 6.97 -16.51
CA ASN A 272 9.12 8.11 -17.43
C ASN A 272 8.86 7.70 -18.89
N ASP A 273 9.25 6.50 -19.29
CA ASP A 273 8.95 5.93 -20.61
C ASP A 273 7.47 5.59 -20.75
N ILE A 274 6.82 5.06 -19.70
CA ILE A 274 5.36 4.89 -19.68
C ILE A 274 4.65 6.25 -19.80
N LEU A 275 5.16 7.26 -19.10
CA LEU A 275 4.64 8.63 -19.09
C LEU A 275 4.93 9.42 -20.37
N GLN A 276 5.98 9.06 -21.11
CA GLN A 276 6.61 9.88 -22.17
C GLN A 276 7.00 11.28 -21.66
N GLY A 277 7.49 11.35 -20.42
CA GLY A 277 7.72 12.60 -19.69
C GLY A 277 8.03 12.36 -18.23
N THR A 278 8.13 13.44 -17.46
CA THR A 278 8.35 13.35 -16.01
C THR A 278 7.57 14.43 -15.26
N PHE A 279 7.49 14.31 -13.94
CA PHE A 279 6.87 15.33 -13.07
C PHE A 279 7.93 16.21 -12.45
N VAL A 280 7.67 17.51 -12.44
CA VAL A 280 8.52 18.52 -11.80
C VAL A 280 7.67 19.46 -10.97
N ILE A 281 8.25 20.01 -9.91
CA ILE A 281 7.61 21.04 -9.10
C ILE A 281 8.25 22.38 -9.44
N LYS A 282 7.44 23.35 -9.82
CA LYS A 282 7.84 24.76 -10.02
C LYS A 282 6.79 25.64 -9.36
N GLU A 283 7.24 26.61 -8.55
CA GLU A 283 6.35 27.57 -7.86
C GLU A 283 5.21 26.88 -7.07
N ASP A 284 5.54 25.82 -6.31
CA ASP A 284 4.59 24.98 -5.56
C ASP A 284 3.46 24.35 -6.40
N GLN A 285 3.66 24.22 -7.71
CA GLN A 285 2.76 23.53 -8.62
C GLN A 285 3.41 22.29 -9.23
N ILE A 286 2.64 21.21 -9.29
CA ILE A 286 3.01 20.01 -10.04
C ILE A 286 2.82 20.30 -11.53
N LEU A 287 3.91 20.21 -12.28
CA LEU A 287 3.92 20.30 -13.72
C LEU A 287 4.35 18.97 -14.33
N PHE A 288 3.82 18.68 -15.51
CA PHE A 288 4.30 17.59 -16.36
C PHE A 288 5.23 18.14 -17.42
N GLU A 289 6.42 17.57 -17.53
CA GLU A 289 7.42 17.91 -18.55
C GLU A 289 7.55 16.75 -19.55
N PRO A 290 7.00 16.89 -20.78
CA PRO A 290 7.10 15.86 -21.80
C PRO A 290 8.55 15.60 -22.21
N HIS A 291 8.87 14.38 -22.61
CA HIS A 291 10.18 14.07 -23.18
C HIS A 291 10.46 14.91 -24.44
N LYS A 292 11.73 15.28 -24.62
CA LYS A 292 12.15 15.98 -25.82
C LYS A 292 12.05 15.05 -27.03
N GLU A 293 11.15 15.35 -27.95
CA GLU A 293 11.12 14.66 -29.24
C GLU A 293 12.34 15.02 -30.10
N ARG A 294 12.87 14.03 -30.80
CA ARG A 294 13.99 14.23 -31.74
C ARG A 294 13.57 15.23 -32.82
N ASN A 295 14.44 16.21 -33.09
CA ASN A 295 14.22 17.29 -34.06
C ASN A 295 13.08 18.28 -33.73
N ARG A 296 12.57 18.30 -32.49
CA ARG A 296 11.64 19.34 -32.02
C ARG A 296 12.21 20.13 -30.85
N LYS A 297 11.72 21.37 -30.68
CA LYS A 297 12.00 22.17 -29.49
C LYS A 297 11.32 21.51 -28.28
N GLN A 298 11.94 21.61 -27.11
CA GLN A 298 11.36 21.13 -25.85
C GLN A 298 9.99 21.78 -25.65
N VAL A 299 8.97 20.95 -25.46
CA VAL A 299 7.64 21.44 -25.08
C VAL A 299 7.73 21.96 -23.66
N LYS A 300 7.14 23.14 -23.40
CA LYS A 300 7.11 23.72 -22.06
C LYS A 300 6.39 22.77 -21.11
N ALA A 301 6.85 22.71 -19.86
CA ALA A 301 6.15 22.01 -18.81
C ALA A 301 4.73 22.57 -18.67
N ILE A 302 3.74 21.68 -18.58
CA ILE A 302 2.32 22.03 -18.50
C ILE A 302 1.77 21.72 -17.10
N PRO A 303 0.80 22.51 -16.60
CA PRO A 303 0.06 22.15 -15.40
C PRO A 303 -0.54 20.75 -15.49
N LEU A 304 -0.55 20.01 -14.36
CA LEU A 304 -1.05 18.64 -14.32
C LEU A 304 -2.48 18.50 -14.85
N HIS A 305 -3.35 19.49 -14.61
CA HIS A 305 -4.75 19.45 -15.09
C HIS A 305 -4.88 19.45 -16.63
N LEU A 306 -3.89 19.98 -17.35
CA LEU A 306 -3.83 19.95 -18.83
C LEU A 306 -3.18 18.68 -19.39
N SER A 307 -2.60 17.82 -18.55
CA SER A 307 -1.99 16.57 -18.98
C SER A 307 -3.02 15.45 -19.26
N SER A 308 -2.57 14.36 -19.88
CA SER A 308 -3.42 13.22 -20.19
C SER A 308 -3.92 12.49 -18.93
N SER A 309 -5.05 11.78 -19.04
CA SER A 309 -5.58 10.96 -17.93
C SER A 309 -4.61 9.86 -17.50
N ALA A 310 -3.86 9.28 -18.46
CA ALA A 310 -2.79 8.32 -18.21
C ALA A 310 -1.70 8.95 -17.33
N THR A 311 -1.21 10.13 -17.71
CA THR A 311 -0.22 10.89 -16.95
C THR A 311 -0.69 11.13 -15.52
N LYS A 312 -1.89 11.69 -15.34
CA LYS A 312 -2.47 11.97 -14.01
C LYS A 312 -2.54 10.71 -13.15
N SER A 313 -2.95 9.58 -13.73
CA SER A 313 -3.10 8.31 -13.02
C SER A 313 -1.79 7.73 -12.48
N LEU A 314 -0.63 8.16 -13.00
CA LEU A 314 0.69 7.65 -12.65
C LEU A 314 1.45 8.54 -11.65
N LEU A 315 0.91 9.69 -11.28
CA LEU A 315 1.56 10.63 -10.35
C LEU A 315 1.96 9.96 -9.03
N LEU A 316 1.02 9.24 -8.40
CA LEU A 316 1.26 8.61 -7.10
C LEU A 316 2.29 7.49 -7.18
N LEU A 317 2.30 6.72 -8.27
CA LEU A 317 3.31 5.70 -8.50
C LEU A 317 4.69 6.34 -8.69
N PHE A 318 4.77 7.44 -9.44
CA PHE A 318 6.02 8.20 -9.59
C PHE A 318 6.54 8.73 -8.25
N VAL A 319 5.66 9.33 -7.45
CA VAL A 319 6.01 9.82 -6.10
C VAL A 319 6.47 8.67 -5.21
N TYR A 320 5.80 7.52 -5.29
CA TYR A 320 6.18 6.33 -4.55
C TYR A 320 7.61 5.91 -4.86
N LEU A 321 7.93 5.72 -6.15
CA LEU A 321 9.26 5.29 -6.59
C LEU A 321 10.36 6.31 -6.24
N LYS A 322 10.07 7.60 -6.46
CA LYS A 322 11.02 8.69 -6.23
C LYS A 322 11.32 8.91 -4.75
N ALA A 323 10.29 8.92 -3.90
CA ALA A 323 10.39 9.53 -2.58
C ALA A 323 9.87 8.69 -1.42
N VAL A 324 8.81 7.89 -1.63
CA VAL A 324 8.09 7.28 -0.50
C VAL A 324 8.58 5.87 -0.21
N ALA A 325 8.84 5.06 -1.25
CA ALA A 325 9.13 3.65 -1.10
C ALA A 325 10.16 3.39 0.00
N GLN A 326 9.86 2.43 0.87
CA GLN A 326 10.70 1.92 1.93
C GLN A 326 10.86 0.40 1.83
N GLN A 327 11.85 -0.13 2.55
CA GLN A 327 11.97 -1.56 2.73
C GLN A 327 10.78 -2.08 3.57
N ASN A 328 10.31 -3.29 3.23
CA ASN A 328 9.16 -3.94 3.88
C ASN A 328 7.79 -3.28 3.60
N ASP A 329 7.70 -2.46 2.55
CA ASP A 329 6.43 -1.95 2.06
C ASP A 329 5.63 -3.04 1.32
N ILE A 330 4.30 -2.85 1.33
CA ILE A 330 3.39 -3.44 0.36
C ILE A 330 2.74 -2.33 -0.46
N LEU A 331 3.09 -2.26 -1.75
CA LEU A 331 2.50 -1.35 -2.73
C LEU A 331 1.19 -1.96 -3.26
N MET A 332 0.07 -1.32 -2.93
CA MET A 332 -1.26 -1.76 -3.30
C MET A 332 -1.81 -0.85 -4.41
N ILE A 333 -2.19 -1.39 -5.57
CA ILE A 333 -2.69 -0.57 -6.69
C ILE A 333 -4.02 -1.11 -7.21
N ASP A 334 -5.04 -0.26 -7.19
CA ASP A 334 -6.32 -0.58 -7.83
C ASP A 334 -6.25 -0.23 -9.32
N GLU A 335 -6.43 -1.24 -10.17
CA GLU A 335 -6.42 -1.12 -11.63
C GLU A 335 -5.22 -0.31 -12.17
N PRO A 336 -3.98 -0.82 -12.04
CA PRO A 336 -2.78 -0.15 -12.56
C PRO A 336 -2.85 0.15 -14.07
N GLU A 337 -3.68 -0.58 -14.81
CA GLU A 337 -3.96 -0.40 -16.24
C GLU A 337 -4.84 0.81 -16.58
N LEU A 338 -5.52 1.40 -15.60
CA LEU A 338 -6.54 2.43 -15.84
C LEU A 338 -5.94 3.62 -16.60
N ASN A 339 -6.58 3.99 -17.72
CA ASN A 339 -6.14 4.97 -18.72
C ASN A 339 -4.86 4.63 -19.51
N LEU A 340 -4.24 3.46 -19.35
CA LEU A 340 -3.03 3.08 -20.08
C LEU A 340 -3.35 2.36 -21.40
N HIS A 341 -2.62 2.72 -22.45
CA HIS A 341 -2.60 1.96 -23.70
C HIS A 341 -2.03 0.54 -23.46
N PRO A 342 -2.45 -0.51 -24.20
CA PRO A 342 -1.95 -1.88 -24.02
C PRO A 342 -0.42 -2.01 -23.96
N THR A 343 0.31 -1.29 -24.81
CA THR A 343 1.78 -1.28 -24.78
C THR A 343 2.35 -0.80 -23.44
N ASN A 344 1.68 0.18 -22.81
CA ASN A 344 2.07 0.73 -21.51
C ASN A 344 1.63 -0.18 -20.36
N GLN A 345 0.58 -0.97 -20.53
CA GLN A 345 0.21 -2.02 -19.56
C GLN A 345 1.31 -3.09 -19.52
N VAL A 346 1.87 -3.51 -20.67
CA VAL A 346 3.02 -4.42 -20.71
C VAL A 346 4.22 -3.84 -19.95
N GLN A 347 4.55 -2.57 -20.18
CA GLN A 347 5.64 -1.91 -19.43
C GLN A 347 5.34 -1.77 -17.94
N MET A 348 4.07 -1.56 -17.57
CA MET A 348 3.63 -1.54 -16.17
C MET A 348 3.85 -2.90 -15.49
N ALA A 349 3.53 -4.02 -16.14
CA ALA A 349 3.80 -5.35 -15.59
C ALA A 349 5.29 -5.56 -15.31
N ARG A 350 6.18 -5.18 -16.25
CA ARG A 350 7.64 -5.24 -16.06
C ARG A 350 8.09 -4.37 -14.88
N LEU A 351 7.60 -3.13 -14.79
CA LEU A 351 7.89 -2.23 -13.67
C LEU A 351 7.49 -2.85 -12.33
N LEU A 352 6.29 -3.41 -12.23
CA LEU A 352 5.82 -4.07 -11.00
C LEU A 352 6.66 -5.31 -10.66
N ALA A 353 7.04 -6.13 -11.64
CA ALA A 353 7.95 -7.26 -11.44
C ALA A 353 9.33 -6.82 -10.92
N ASN A 354 9.85 -5.69 -11.42
CA ASN A 354 11.11 -5.13 -10.91
C ASN A 354 10.99 -4.74 -9.43
N LEU A 355 9.87 -4.15 -8.99
CA LEU A 355 9.63 -3.81 -7.58
C LEU A 355 9.57 -5.05 -6.69
N VAL A 356 8.88 -6.10 -7.16
CA VAL A 356 8.85 -7.42 -6.51
C VAL A 356 10.24 -7.99 -6.34
N ASN A 357 11.08 -7.90 -7.38
CA ASN A 357 12.47 -8.35 -7.32
C ASN A 357 13.37 -7.50 -6.43
N LEU A 358 13.01 -6.24 -6.16
CA LEU A 358 13.69 -5.38 -5.20
C LEU A 358 13.35 -5.67 -3.74
N GLY A 359 12.31 -6.49 -3.49
CA GLY A 359 11.81 -6.85 -2.17
C GLY A 359 10.68 -5.95 -1.67
N ILE A 360 10.02 -5.20 -2.56
CA ILE A 360 8.75 -4.53 -2.26
C ILE A 360 7.64 -5.53 -2.60
N ASP A 361 6.74 -5.80 -1.66
CA ASP A 361 5.58 -6.61 -1.98
C ASP A 361 4.59 -5.75 -2.77
N VAL A 362 3.96 -6.32 -3.80
CA VAL A 362 3.04 -5.63 -4.71
C VAL A 362 1.73 -6.38 -4.70
N MET A 363 0.63 -5.66 -4.49
CA MET A 363 -0.71 -6.19 -4.54
C MET A 363 -1.54 -5.36 -5.52
N ILE A 364 -2.12 -6.00 -6.53
CA ILE A 364 -2.93 -5.29 -7.53
C ILE A 364 -4.31 -5.90 -7.66
N THR A 365 -5.28 -5.06 -8.00
CA THR A 365 -6.52 -5.52 -8.62
C THR A 365 -6.45 -5.23 -10.11
N THR A 366 -6.98 -6.13 -10.94
CA THR A 366 -6.92 -5.92 -12.39
C THR A 366 -8.04 -6.64 -13.12
N HIS A 367 -8.38 -6.10 -14.29
CA HIS A 367 -9.17 -6.74 -15.33
C HIS A 367 -8.38 -6.79 -16.66
N SER A 368 -7.06 -6.54 -16.64
CA SER A 368 -6.23 -6.46 -17.83
C SER A 368 -5.62 -7.81 -18.20
N ASP A 369 -6.01 -8.34 -19.36
CA ASP A 369 -5.32 -9.47 -19.99
C ASP A 369 -3.87 -9.17 -20.34
N TYR A 370 -3.55 -7.91 -20.69
CA TYR A 370 -2.19 -7.54 -21.08
C TYR A 370 -1.23 -7.64 -19.89
N LEU A 371 -1.68 -7.25 -18.69
CA LEU A 371 -0.90 -7.43 -17.47
C LEU A 371 -0.68 -8.91 -17.16
N ILE A 372 -1.75 -9.72 -17.17
CA ILE A 372 -1.66 -11.15 -16.87
C ILE A 372 -0.76 -11.88 -17.89
N LYS A 373 -0.94 -11.63 -19.18
CA LYS A 373 -0.13 -12.23 -20.25
C LYS A 373 1.34 -11.85 -20.11
N GLU A 374 1.64 -10.59 -19.77
CA GLU A 374 3.03 -10.20 -19.56
C GLU A 374 3.61 -10.82 -18.28
N PHE A 375 2.87 -10.90 -17.17
CA PHE A 375 3.34 -11.64 -16.00
C PHE A 375 3.63 -13.12 -16.33
N ASN A 376 2.80 -13.77 -17.14
CA ASN A 376 3.05 -15.14 -17.61
C ASN A 376 4.32 -15.23 -18.47
N ASN A 377 4.57 -14.26 -19.36
CA ASN A 377 5.84 -14.19 -20.10
C ASN A 377 7.03 -14.09 -19.15
N LEU A 378 6.97 -13.22 -18.14
CA LEU A 378 8.03 -13.04 -17.14
C LEU A 378 8.27 -14.30 -16.29
N ILE A 379 7.21 -15.07 -16.02
CA ILE A 379 7.27 -16.38 -15.35
C ILE A 379 7.92 -17.43 -16.25
N MET A 380 7.49 -17.55 -17.51
CA MET A 380 8.07 -18.48 -18.48
C MET A 380 9.57 -18.21 -18.69
N LEU A 381 9.98 -16.94 -18.70
CA LEU A 381 11.38 -16.53 -18.79
C LEU A 381 12.23 -16.97 -17.59
N SER A 382 11.62 -17.37 -16.46
CA SER A 382 12.36 -17.92 -15.32
C SER A 382 12.89 -19.33 -15.57
N ASN A 383 12.34 -20.04 -16.55
CA ASN A 383 12.80 -21.38 -16.94
C ASN A 383 14.08 -21.31 -17.79
N ASP A 384 14.76 -22.44 -17.90
CA ASP A 384 15.91 -22.61 -18.79
C ASP A 384 15.48 -23.28 -20.10
N PHE A 385 15.77 -22.61 -21.22
CA PHE A 385 15.50 -23.11 -22.56
C PHE A 385 16.46 -22.47 -23.57
N LYS A 386 16.73 -23.20 -24.66
CA LYS A 386 17.81 -22.89 -25.62
C LYS A 386 17.77 -21.47 -26.20
N GLU A 387 16.59 -20.93 -26.46
CA GLU A 387 16.39 -19.65 -27.16
C GLU A 387 16.17 -18.44 -26.23
N LYS A 388 16.35 -18.61 -24.92
CA LYS A 388 16.04 -17.59 -23.89
C LYS A 388 16.74 -16.27 -24.14
N GLU A 389 18.06 -16.28 -24.29
CA GLU A 389 18.86 -15.07 -24.50
C GLU A 389 18.43 -14.30 -25.76
N ARG A 390 18.12 -15.02 -26.85
CA ARG A 390 17.65 -14.43 -28.11
C ARG A 390 16.29 -13.74 -27.91
N ILE A 391 15.33 -14.42 -27.30
CA ILE A 391 13.99 -13.89 -27.03
C ILE A 391 14.04 -12.68 -26.11
N MET A 392 14.86 -12.73 -25.05
CA MET A 392 15.04 -11.61 -24.14
C MET A 392 15.61 -10.38 -24.87
N LYS A 393 16.64 -10.58 -25.70
CA LYS A 393 17.27 -9.50 -26.46
C LYS A 393 16.34 -8.86 -27.49
N GLU A 394 15.59 -9.66 -28.26
CA GLU A 394 14.66 -9.16 -29.29
C GLU A 394 13.51 -8.34 -28.70
N ASN A 395 13.03 -8.73 -27.53
CA ASN A 395 11.88 -8.10 -26.86
C ASN A 395 12.27 -7.13 -25.74
N LYS A 396 13.57 -6.85 -25.61
CA LYS A 396 14.15 -5.92 -24.62
C LYS A 396 13.75 -6.26 -23.18
N TYR A 397 13.78 -7.54 -22.85
CA TYR A 397 13.66 -7.99 -21.47
C TYR A 397 15.02 -7.84 -20.76
N GLU A 398 14.96 -7.41 -19.51
CA GLU A 398 16.10 -7.33 -18.60
C GLU A 398 16.03 -8.49 -17.58
N GLU A 399 17.16 -8.89 -17.01
CA GLU A 399 17.20 -9.94 -15.97
C GLU A 399 16.32 -9.62 -14.75
N ASN A 400 16.16 -8.34 -14.43
CA ASN A 400 15.31 -7.88 -13.32
C ASN A 400 13.80 -7.97 -13.64
N ASP A 401 13.42 -8.18 -14.91
CA ASP A 401 12.02 -8.38 -15.32
C ASP A 401 11.56 -9.81 -14.99
N ILE A 402 12.47 -10.79 -14.95
CA ILE A 402 12.15 -12.19 -14.74
C ILE A 402 11.46 -12.39 -13.38
N LEU A 403 10.33 -13.08 -13.39
CA LEU A 403 9.52 -13.31 -12.20
C LEU A 403 9.47 -14.79 -11.90
N ARG A 404 9.87 -15.20 -10.68
CA ARG A 404 9.79 -16.63 -10.32
C ARG A 404 8.37 -17.00 -9.87
N PRO A 405 7.84 -18.18 -10.24
CA PRO A 405 6.49 -18.60 -9.87
C PRO A 405 6.20 -18.48 -8.37
N GLU A 406 7.17 -18.80 -7.50
CA GLU A 406 6.97 -18.83 -6.04
C GLU A 406 6.75 -17.43 -5.44
N LYS A 407 7.15 -16.37 -6.16
CA LYS A 407 6.90 -14.99 -5.75
C LYS A 407 5.49 -14.52 -6.07
N VAL A 408 4.73 -15.27 -6.88
CA VAL A 408 3.43 -14.85 -7.41
C VAL A 408 2.32 -15.61 -6.72
N LYS A 409 1.28 -14.87 -6.34
CA LYS A 409 0.00 -15.42 -5.93
C LYS A 409 -1.10 -14.69 -6.68
N ALA A 410 -2.06 -15.44 -7.20
CA ALA A 410 -3.18 -14.89 -7.93
C ALA A 410 -4.48 -15.44 -7.36
N TYR A 411 -5.50 -14.60 -7.39
CA TYR A 411 -6.83 -14.89 -6.87
C TYR A 411 -7.86 -14.34 -7.84
N PHE A 412 -9.00 -15.02 -7.94
CA PHE A 412 -10.17 -14.53 -8.65
C PHE A 412 -11.40 -14.59 -7.76
N ILE A 413 -12.40 -13.76 -8.06
CA ILE A 413 -13.66 -13.75 -7.31
C ILE A 413 -14.75 -14.31 -8.20
N GLU A 414 -15.32 -15.45 -7.79
CA GLU A 414 -16.43 -16.12 -8.49
C GLU A 414 -17.50 -16.50 -7.47
N LYS A 415 -18.78 -16.29 -7.81
CA LYS A 415 -19.93 -16.65 -6.97
C LYS A 415 -19.75 -16.18 -5.51
N HIS A 416 -19.35 -14.92 -5.35
CA HIS A 416 -19.12 -14.26 -4.05
C HIS A 416 -18.00 -14.89 -3.19
N LYS A 417 -17.09 -15.66 -3.79
CA LYS A 417 -15.97 -16.29 -3.09
C LYS A 417 -14.62 -15.90 -3.69
N VAL A 418 -13.63 -15.67 -2.84
CA VAL A 418 -12.22 -15.50 -3.26
C VAL A 418 -11.62 -16.89 -3.42
N LEU A 419 -11.09 -17.19 -4.61
CA LEU A 419 -10.49 -18.47 -4.97
C LEU A 419 -9.05 -18.25 -5.46
N PRO A 420 -8.08 -19.07 -5.03
CA PRO A 420 -6.73 -19.00 -5.56
C PRO A 420 -6.70 -19.50 -7.01
N ALA A 421 -5.94 -18.82 -7.86
CA ALA A 421 -5.63 -19.30 -9.21
C ALA A 421 -4.38 -20.18 -9.18
N PRO A 422 -4.37 -21.34 -9.88
CA PRO A 422 -3.18 -22.14 -10.05
C PRO A 422 -2.06 -21.33 -10.73
N ILE A 423 -0.83 -21.55 -10.28
CA ILE A 423 0.38 -20.95 -10.86
C ILE A 423 1.40 -22.06 -10.99
N ASP A 424 1.97 -22.19 -12.19
CA ASP A 424 3.06 -23.10 -12.47
C ASP A 424 4.19 -22.38 -13.24
N ASN A 425 5.10 -23.16 -13.82
CA ASN A 425 6.23 -22.63 -14.58
C ASN A 425 5.83 -21.99 -15.93
N LEU A 426 4.58 -22.16 -16.37
CA LEU A 426 4.01 -21.54 -17.58
C LEU A 426 3.23 -20.26 -17.27
N GLY A 427 2.87 -20.05 -16.00
CA GLY A 427 2.31 -18.79 -15.52
C GLY A 427 1.05 -19.01 -14.69
N ILE A 428 0.20 -17.99 -14.71
CA ILE A 428 -1.06 -17.93 -13.96
C ILE A 428 -2.19 -18.47 -14.84
N GLU A 429 -2.91 -19.48 -14.34
CA GLU A 429 -4.10 -20.03 -14.99
C GLU A 429 -5.34 -19.19 -14.64
N LEU A 430 -5.65 -18.18 -15.47
CA LEU A 430 -6.84 -17.34 -15.34
C LEU A 430 -7.63 -17.29 -16.65
N LYS A 431 -8.92 -17.61 -16.58
CA LYS A 431 -9.87 -17.38 -17.69
C LYS A 431 -10.55 -16.03 -17.49
N LEU A 432 -9.95 -14.96 -18.02
CA LEU A 432 -10.51 -13.62 -17.91
C LEU A 432 -11.42 -13.26 -19.10
N PHE A 433 -10.87 -13.18 -20.33
CA PHE A 433 -11.64 -12.77 -21.51
C PHE A 433 -11.43 -13.63 -22.77
N ASP A 434 -10.70 -14.75 -22.69
CA ASP A 434 -10.42 -15.58 -23.87
C ASP A 434 -11.71 -16.00 -24.60
N ASP A 435 -12.76 -16.35 -23.85
CA ASP A 435 -14.07 -16.71 -24.43
C ASP A 435 -14.75 -15.53 -25.15
N MET A 436 -14.62 -14.31 -24.62
CA MET A 436 -15.20 -13.12 -25.22
C MET A 436 -14.45 -12.72 -26.49
N ILE A 437 -13.12 -12.73 -26.46
CA ILE A 437 -12.28 -12.42 -27.62
C ILE A 437 -12.54 -13.45 -28.72
N TYR A 438 -12.60 -14.74 -28.38
CA TYR A 438 -12.95 -15.80 -29.32
C TYR A 438 -14.31 -15.53 -29.97
N LYS A 439 -15.32 -15.19 -29.16
CA LYS A 439 -16.67 -14.87 -29.65
C LYS A 439 -16.69 -13.65 -30.57
N ILE A 440 -15.96 -12.58 -30.23
CA ILE A 440 -15.85 -11.38 -31.08
C ILE A 440 -15.22 -11.76 -32.43
N ASN A 441 -14.11 -12.50 -32.42
CA ASN A 441 -13.43 -12.93 -33.65
C ASN A 441 -14.32 -13.83 -34.51
N GLN A 442 -15.08 -14.73 -33.88
CA GLN A 442 -16.06 -15.57 -34.57
C GLN A 442 -17.13 -14.71 -35.25
N VAL A 443 -17.76 -13.79 -34.52
CA VAL A 443 -18.78 -12.87 -35.07
C VAL A 443 -18.20 -12.00 -36.18
N SER A 444 -16.99 -11.45 -36.02
CA SER A 444 -16.33 -10.67 -37.07
C SER A 444 -16.06 -11.50 -38.32
N SER A 445 -15.67 -12.77 -38.16
CA SER A 445 -15.47 -13.69 -39.28
C SER A 445 -16.79 -13.96 -39.99
N ASP A 446 -17.86 -14.25 -39.25
CA ASP A 446 -19.20 -14.50 -39.80
C ASP A 446 -19.72 -13.28 -40.57
N ILE A 447 -19.56 -12.07 -40.03
CA ILE A 447 -19.90 -10.81 -40.70
C ILE A 447 -19.09 -10.64 -41.99
N TYR A 448 -17.78 -10.83 -41.92
CA TYR A 448 -16.89 -10.68 -43.07
C TYR A 448 -17.28 -11.63 -44.22
N TYR A 449 -17.50 -12.91 -43.91
CA TYR A 449 -17.91 -13.89 -44.92
C TYR A 449 -19.32 -13.62 -45.47
N SER A 450 -20.23 -13.08 -44.65
CA SER A 450 -21.59 -12.71 -45.11
C SER A 450 -21.64 -11.45 -45.97
N ILE A 451 -20.62 -10.58 -45.93
CA ILE A 451 -20.51 -9.42 -46.83
C ILE A 451 -19.97 -9.84 -48.20
N LEU A 452 -19.11 -10.87 -48.21
CA LEU A 452 -18.40 -11.31 -49.42
C LEU A 452 -19.05 -12.48 -50.16
N GLY A 453 -19.95 -13.22 -49.50
CA GLY A 453 -20.81 -14.25 -50.11
C GLY A 453 -22.16 -13.69 -50.47
#